data_AF-A0A348WQD9-F1
#
_entry.id   AF-A0A348WQD9-F1
#
_cell.length_a   1.000
_cell.length_b   1.000
_cell.length_c   1.000
_cell.angle_alpha   90.00
_cell.angle_beta   90.00
_cell.angle_gamma   90.00
#
_symmetry.space_group_name_H-M   'P 1'
#
loop_
_entity.id
_entity.type
_entity.pdbx_description
1 polymer ?
#
loop_
_entity_poly.entity_id
_entity_poly.type
_entity_poly.pdbx_seq_one_letter_code
_entity_poly.pdbx_strand_id
1 'polypeptide(L)'
;MLSMLTSMQLVPHRHFSLPGDLRRHSLIYTLVIAIILTIFFDLSRIASIGVVFYIVMDIFIHWGVFKHLREDVHAKAWILVSAIILDFVVLLAFLWVKAKSDIFIVWVSVAGVLIVFAAEKWFLKLHAYEEDDKNYN
;
A
#
# COMPACT_ATOMS: atom_id res chain seq x y z
N MET A 1 5.43 -9.81 8.61
CA MET A 1 5.12 -8.40 8.92
C MET A 1 3.63 -8.12 8.84
N LEU A 2 2.91 -8.47 7.77
CA LEU A 2 1.45 -8.28 7.70
C LEU A 2 0.69 -8.88 8.90
N SER A 3 1.03 -10.12 9.30
CA SER A 3 0.48 -10.77 10.49
C SER A 3 0.71 -9.99 11.80
N MET A 4 1.77 -9.19 11.91
CA MET A 4 2.05 -8.35 13.08
C MET A 4 1.18 -7.09 13.06
N LEU A 5 1.00 -6.47 11.88
CA LEU A 5 0.09 -5.34 11.71
C LEU A 5 -1.37 -5.76 11.94
N THR A 6 -1.74 -6.98 11.52
CA THR A 6 -3.05 -7.57 11.80
C THR A 6 -3.26 -7.82 13.29
N SER A 7 -2.25 -8.34 14.01
CA SER A 7 -2.36 -8.49 15.47
C SER A 7 -2.43 -7.16 16.22
N MET A 8 -1.91 -6.08 15.63
CA MET A 8 -2.04 -4.71 16.13
C MET A 8 -3.34 -4.02 15.70
N GLN A 9 -4.29 -4.77 15.10
CA GLN A 9 -5.58 -4.26 14.60
C GLN A 9 -5.46 -3.12 13.58
N LEU A 10 -4.30 -2.96 12.93
CA LEU A 10 -4.05 -1.93 11.92
C LEU A 10 -4.52 -2.36 10.52
N VAL A 11 -4.85 -3.64 10.33
CA VAL A 11 -5.26 -4.20 9.03
C VAL A 11 -6.50 -5.08 9.23
N PRO A 12 -7.55 -4.92 8.40
CA PRO A 12 -8.73 -5.77 8.44
C PRO A 12 -8.36 -7.24 8.21
N HIS A 13 -8.80 -8.10 9.11
CA HIS A 13 -8.73 -9.55 8.94
C HIS A 13 -10.11 -10.17 9.13
N ARG A 14 -10.42 -11.18 8.33
CA ARG A 14 -11.57 -12.06 8.57
C ARG A 14 -11.10 -13.50 8.53
N HIS A 15 -11.45 -14.26 9.56
CA HIS A 15 -11.28 -15.69 9.57
C HIS A 15 -12.25 -16.31 8.56
N PHE A 16 -11.78 -16.59 7.34
CA PHE A 16 -12.57 -17.21 6.28
C PHE A 16 -12.77 -18.73 6.51
N SER A 17 -13.05 -19.16 7.75
CA SER A 17 -13.23 -20.57 8.14
C SER A 17 -12.13 -21.52 7.65
N LEU A 18 -10.95 -20.98 7.34
CA LEU A 18 -9.80 -21.72 6.83
C LEU A 18 -8.95 -22.19 8.04
N PRO A 19 -8.51 -23.46 8.06
CA PRO A 19 -7.64 -23.96 9.11
C PRO A 19 -6.19 -23.52 8.87
N GLY A 20 -5.61 -22.75 9.79
CA GLY A 20 -4.19 -22.39 9.74
C GLY A 20 -3.84 -21.07 10.43
N ASP A 21 -2.55 -20.77 10.48
CA ASP A 21 -2.00 -19.52 11.01
C ASP A 21 -2.32 -18.32 10.11
N LEU A 22 -2.41 -17.11 10.69
CA LEU A 22 -2.67 -15.83 10.01
C LEU A 22 -1.76 -15.59 8.81
N ARG A 23 -0.50 -16.05 8.90
CA ARG A 23 0.46 -16.00 7.80
C ARG A 23 -0.02 -16.79 6.57
N ARG A 24 -0.61 -17.97 6.75
CA ARG A 24 -1.10 -18.80 5.65
C ARG A 24 -2.28 -18.12 4.95
N HIS A 25 -3.21 -17.55 5.70
CA HIS A 25 -4.34 -16.81 5.12
C HIS A 25 -3.88 -15.61 4.29
N SER A 26 -2.97 -14.80 4.84
CA SER A 26 -2.39 -13.65 4.14
C SER A 26 -1.69 -14.06 2.83
N LEU A 27 -0.96 -15.18 2.85
CA LEU A 27 -0.30 -15.72 1.65
C LEU A 27 -1.32 -16.18 0.61
N ILE A 28 -2.36 -16.89 1.03
CA ILE A 28 -3.43 -17.36 0.12
C ILE A 28 -4.13 -16.16 -0.53
N TYR A 29 -4.50 -15.13 0.24
CA TYR A 29 -5.14 -13.94 -0.31
C TYR A 29 -4.25 -13.23 -1.32
N THR A 30 -2.98 -13.02 -0.97
CA THR A 30 -2.01 -12.38 -1.87
C THR A 30 -1.83 -13.19 -3.15
N LEU A 31 -1.73 -14.51 -3.04
CA LEU A 31 -1.57 -15.40 -4.20
C LEU A 31 -2.81 -15.37 -5.10
N VAL A 32 -4.02 -15.48 -4.54
CA VAL A 32 -5.27 -15.42 -5.30
C VAL A 32 -5.40 -14.08 -6.02
N ILE A 33 -5.13 -12.97 -5.34
CA ILE A 33 -5.12 -11.63 -5.95
C ILE A 33 -4.08 -11.58 -7.09
N ALA A 34 -2.87 -12.09 -6.88
CA ALA A 34 -1.83 -12.10 -7.90
C ALA A 34 -2.24 -12.92 -9.14
N ILE A 35 -2.86 -14.09 -8.94
CA ILE A 35 -3.36 -14.95 -10.04
C ILE A 35 -4.45 -14.23 -10.82
N ILE A 36 -5.44 -13.66 -10.12
CA ILE A 36 -6.52 -12.89 -10.75
C ILE A 36 -5.90 -11.74 -11.56
N LEU A 37 -5.00 -10.96 -10.96
CA LEU A 37 -4.36 -9.83 -11.62
C LEU A 37 -3.59 -10.28 -12.87
N THR A 38 -2.88 -11.41 -12.81
CA THR A 38 -2.11 -11.98 -13.93
C THR A 38 -3.00 -12.47 -15.07
N ILE A 39 -4.21 -12.95 -14.78
CA ILE A 39 -5.17 -13.36 -15.81
C ILE A 39 -5.74 -12.15 -16.55
N PHE A 40 -5.96 -11.03 -15.85
CA PHE A 40 -6.56 -9.82 -16.42
C PHE A 40 -5.53 -8.82 -17.00
N PHE A 41 -4.29 -8.83 -16.50
CA PHE A 41 -3.26 -7.86 -16.84
C PHE A 41 -1.97 -8.55 -17.26
N ASP A 42 -1.36 -8.07 -18.35
CA ASP A 42 -0.02 -8.51 -18.75
C ASP A 42 1.04 -8.09 -17.72
N LEU A 43 2.16 -8.81 -17.69
CA LEU A 43 3.27 -8.57 -16.76
C LEU A 43 3.75 -7.11 -16.73
N SER A 44 3.82 -6.46 -17.90
CA SER A 44 4.22 -5.04 -18.01
C SER A 44 3.23 -4.10 -17.30
N ARG A 45 1.93 -4.42 -17.35
CA ARG A 45 0.90 -3.61 -16.70
C ARG A 45 0.92 -3.76 -15.20
N ILE A 46 1.06 -5.00 -14.72
CA ILE A 46 1.18 -5.29 -13.27
C ILE A 46 2.41 -4.59 -12.69
N ALA A 47 3.55 -4.67 -13.36
CA ALA A 47 4.75 -3.96 -12.95
C ALA A 47 4.53 -2.45 -12.89
N SER A 48 3.79 -1.90 -13.86
CA SER A 48 3.52 -0.45 -13.91
C SER A 48 2.62 0.03 -12.77
N ILE A 49 1.57 -0.73 -12.45
CA ILE A 49 0.71 -0.45 -11.30
C ILE A 49 1.55 -0.53 -10.02
N GLY A 50 2.37 -1.58 -9.89
CA GLY A 50 3.27 -1.76 -8.74
C GLY A 50 4.24 -0.59 -8.55
N VAL A 51 4.85 -0.08 -9.62
CA VAL A 51 5.75 1.09 -9.57
C VAL A 51 5.02 2.32 -9.02
N VAL A 52 3.80 2.59 -9.48
CA VAL A 52 3.02 3.74 -8.97
C VAL A 52 2.72 3.57 -7.48
N PHE A 53 2.23 2.39 -7.08
CA PHE A 53 1.94 2.10 -5.67
C PHE A 53 3.18 2.24 -4.78
N TYR A 54 4.32 1.69 -5.23
CA TYR A 54 5.56 1.71 -4.47
C TYR A 54 6.09 3.14 -4.28
N ILE A 55 6.16 3.93 -5.35
CA ILE A 55 6.68 5.30 -5.26
C ILE A 55 5.76 6.19 -4.43
N VAL A 56 4.43 6.05 -4.57
CA VAL A 56 3.47 6.80 -3.76
C VAL A 56 3.60 6.45 -2.28
N MET A 57 3.74 5.15 -1.97
CA MET A 57 3.98 4.67 -0.60
C MET A 57 5.28 5.26 -0.02
N ASP A 58 6.38 5.23 -0.78
CA ASP A 58 7.67 5.77 -0.34
C ASP A 58 7.59 7.26 -0.02
N ILE A 59 6.90 8.06 -0.86
CA ILE A 59 6.66 9.50 -0.60
C ILE A 59 5.92 9.68 0.73
N PHE A 60 4.86 8.89 0.98
CA PHE A 60 4.10 8.98 2.24
C PHE A 60 4.94 8.57 3.46
N ILE A 61 5.74 7.51 3.35
CA ILE A 61 6.62 7.06 4.43
C ILE A 61 7.67 8.13 4.72
N HIS A 62 8.39 8.63 3.70
CA HIS A 62 9.39 9.67 3.87
C HIS A 62 8.80 10.95 4.46
N TRP A 63 7.61 11.36 4.00
CA TRP A 63 6.90 12.51 4.58
C TRP A 63 6.49 12.27 6.03
N GLY A 64 5.94 11.10 6.33
CA GLY A 64 5.56 10.69 7.68
C GLY A 64 6.74 10.70 8.64
N VAL A 65 7.89 10.16 8.21
CA VAL A 65 9.14 10.18 8.98
C VAL A 65 9.64 11.60 9.16
N PHE A 66 9.66 12.41 8.10
CA PHE A 66 10.12 13.80 8.15
C PHE A 66 9.31 14.65 9.13
N LYS A 67 7.99 14.44 9.19
CA LYS A 67 7.08 15.24 10.03
C LYS A 67 6.95 14.74 11.47
N HIS A 68 6.88 13.42 11.70
CA HIS A 68 6.51 12.87 13.01
C HIS A 68 7.61 12.07 13.71
N LEU A 69 8.52 11.42 12.96
CA LEU A 69 9.52 10.51 13.53
C LEU A 69 10.97 11.01 13.36
N ARG A 70 11.15 12.25 12.92
CA ARG A 70 12.49 12.80 12.62
C ARG A 70 13.40 12.78 13.84
N GLU A 71 12.86 13.13 15.01
CA GLU A 71 13.61 13.22 16.26
C GLU A 71 13.91 11.83 16.84
N ASP A 72 12.93 10.91 16.80
CA ASP A 72 13.06 9.55 17.35
C ASP A 72 14.06 8.69 16.57
N VAL A 73 14.13 8.86 15.25
CA VAL A 73 14.96 8.03 14.37
C VAL A 73 16.29 8.72 14.03
N HIS A 74 16.56 9.91 14.60
CA HIS A 74 17.72 10.76 14.29
C HIS A 74 17.96 10.92 12.78
N ALA A 75 16.88 10.98 12.00
CA ALA A 75 16.97 10.94 10.55
C ALA A 75 17.53 12.25 10.01
N LYS A 76 18.51 12.17 9.09
CA LYS A 76 19.07 13.35 8.44
C LYS A 76 18.03 13.94 7.48
N ALA A 77 17.47 15.09 7.85
CA ALA A 77 16.44 15.81 7.09
C ALA A 77 16.80 15.97 5.60
N TRP A 78 18.07 16.23 5.29
CA TRP A 78 18.52 16.38 3.90
C TRP A 78 18.34 15.12 3.06
N ILE A 79 18.58 13.94 3.64
CA ILE A 79 18.43 12.66 2.93
C ILE A 79 16.95 12.40 2.61
N LEU A 80 16.06 12.60 3.60
CA LEU A 80 14.61 12.46 3.42
C LEU A 80 14.06 13.40 2.34
N VAL A 81 14.44 14.68 2.38
CA VAL A 81 14.01 15.64 1.37
C VAL A 81 14.53 15.25 -0.01
N SER A 82 15.79 14.82 -0.13
CA SER A 82 16.35 14.37 -1.40
C SER A 82 15.65 13.13 -1.95
N ALA A 83 15.27 12.18 -1.08
CA ALA A 83 14.55 10.97 -1.46
C ALA A 83 13.14 11.32 -1.99
N ILE A 84 12.40 12.16 -1.27
CA ILE A 84 11.08 12.63 -1.71
C ILE A 84 11.18 13.31 -3.09
N ILE A 85 12.16 14.19 -3.30
CA ILE A 85 12.35 14.85 -4.59
C ILE A 85 12.63 13.82 -5.69
N LEU A 86 13.50 12.84 -5.43
CA LEU A 86 13.81 11.80 -6.40
C LEU A 86 12.58 10.95 -6.74
N ASP A 87 11.80 10.56 -5.74
CA ASP A 87 10.54 9.81 -5.89
C ASP A 87 9.55 10.60 -6.77
N PHE A 88 9.39 11.90 -6.53
CA PHE A 88 8.55 12.76 -7.37
C PHE A 88 9.03 12.84 -8.81
N VAL A 89 10.35 12.97 -9.04
CA VAL A 89 10.93 13.01 -10.39
C VAL A 89 10.66 11.70 -11.12
N VAL A 90 10.91 10.55 -10.46
CA VAL A 90 10.68 9.23 -11.05
C VAL A 90 9.20 9.01 -11.33
N LEU A 91 8.31 9.37 -10.40
CA LEU A 91 6.86 9.23 -10.58
C LEU A 91 6.37 10.05 -11.76
N LEU A 92 6.76 11.33 -11.86
CA LEU A 92 6.34 12.21 -12.95
C LEU A 92 6.85 11.72 -14.30
N ALA A 93 8.13 11.31 -14.37
CA ALA A 93 8.70 10.75 -15.59
C ALA A 93 7.98 9.46 -16.00
N PHE A 94 7.72 8.56 -15.05
CA PHE A 94 7.03 7.30 -15.30
C PHE A 94 5.60 7.52 -15.79
N LEU A 95 4.84 8.39 -15.12
CA LEU A 95 3.48 8.74 -15.52
C LEU A 95 3.45 9.40 -16.90
N TRP A 96 4.43 10.24 -17.24
CA TRP A 96 4.52 10.85 -18.57
C TRP A 96 4.69 9.79 -19.67
N VAL A 97 5.60 8.84 -19.47
CA VAL A 97 5.85 7.73 -20.41
C VAL A 97 4.62 6.84 -20.54
N LYS A 98 3.93 6.55 -19.43
CA LYS A 98 2.73 5.70 -19.44
C LYS A 98 1.51 6.40 -19.99
N ALA A 99 1.34 7.70 -19.77
CA ALA A 99 0.24 8.47 -20.35
C ALA A 99 0.26 8.45 -21.89
N LYS A 100 1.43 8.31 -22.52
CA LYS A 100 1.58 8.19 -23.97
C LYS A 100 1.38 6.77 -24.49
N SER A 101 1.76 5.75 -23.73
CA SER A 101 1.76 4.35 -24.19
C SER A 101 0.53 3.56 -23.77
N ASP A 102 0.06 3.74 -22.54
CA ASP A 102 -1.08 3.00 -21.97
C ASP A 102 -1.76 3.84 -20.87
N ILE A 103 -2.63 4.77 -21.30
CA ILE A 103 -3.37 5.68 -20.43
C ILE A 103 -4.33 4.93 -19.49
N PHE A 104 -4.77 3.73 -19.88
CA PHE A 104 -5.67 2.92 -19.07
C PHE A 104 -5.02 2.52 -17.75
N ILE A 105 -3.73 2.15 -17.76
CA ILE A 105 -2.98 1.82 -16.55
C ILE A 105 -2.87 3.02 -15.60
N VAL A 106 -2.68 4.22 -16.14
CA VAL A 106 -2.58 5.44 -15.32
C VAL A 106 -3.87 5.64 -14.52
N TRP A 107 -5.02 5.53 -15.19
CA TRP A 107 -6.33 5.61 -14.52
C TRP A 107 -6.54 4.51 -13.48
N VAL A 108 -6.23 3.26 -13.82
CA VAL A 108 -6.33 2.14 -12.87
C VAL A 108 -5.43 2.34 -11.65
N SER A 109 -4.21 2.84 -11.85
CA SER A 109 -3.25 3.07 -10.76
C SER A 109 -3.73 4.19 -9.84
N VAL A 110 -4.18 5.31 -10.39
CA VAL A 110 -4.72 6.43 -9.61
C VAL A 110 -5.98 6.00 -8.84
N ALA A 111 -6.90 5.30 -9.50
CA ALA A 111 -8.09 4.76 -8.85
C ALA A 111 -7.73 3.77 -7.74
N GLY A 112 -6.76 2.88 -7.99
CA GLY A 112 -6.28 1.92 -7.00
C GLY A 112 -5.71 2.58 -5.75
N VAL A 113 -4.85 3.59 -5.92
CA VAL A 113 -4.28 4.37 -4.79
C VAL A 113 -5.40 5.06 -3.99
N LEU A 114 -6.36 5.69 -4.68
CA LEU A 114 -7.49 6.35 -4.02
C LEU A 114 -8.39 5.36 -3.25
N ILE A 115 -8.65 4.19 -3.83
CA ILE A 115 -9.43 3.13 -3.19
C ILE A 115 -8.72 2.63 -1.93
N VAL A 116 -7.41 2.37 -1.99
CA VAL A 116 -6.65 1.94 -0.82
C VAL A 116 -6.69 3.00 0.28
N PHE A 117 -6.44 4.26 -0.06
CA PHE A 117 -6.47 5.35 0.92
C PHE A 117 -7.87 5.56 1.52
N ALA A 118 -8.92 5.45 0.72
CA ALA A 118 -10.30 5.54 1.19
C ALA A 118 -10.66 4.36 2.09
N ALA A 119 -10.26 3.14 1.72
CA ALA A 119 -10.49 1.93 2.51
C ALA A 119 -9.77 2.00 3.86
N GLU A 120 -8.50 2.44 3.87
CA GLU A 120 -7.71 2.62 5.09
C GLU A 120 -8.36 3.68 5.99
N LYS A 121 -8.68 4.86 5.44
CA LYS A 121 -9.32 5.95 6.19
C LYS A 121 -10.68 5.52 6.76
N TRP A 122 -11.47 4.77 5.99
CA TRP A 122 -12.75 4.23 6.43
C TRP A 122 -12.55 3.20 7.55
N PHE A 123 -11.64 2.26 7.36
CA PHE A 123 -11.31 1.22 8.34
C PHE A 123 -10.87 1.82 9.68
N LEU A 124 -9.93 2.77 9.65
CA LEU A 124 -9.44 3.47 10.83
C LEU A 124 -10.55 4.28 11.51
N LYS A 125 -11.44 4.92 10.74
CA LYS A 125 -12.58 5.66 11.32
C LYS A 125 -13.55 4.74 12.07
N LEU A 126 -13.75 3.51 11.60
CA LEU A 126 -14.63 2.54 12.26
C LEU A 126 -14.00 1.89 13.49
N HIS A 127 -12.68 1.65 13.49
CA HIS A 127 -12.01 0.89 14.56
C HIS A 127 -11.25 1.77 15.56
N ALA A 128 -11.27 3.10 15.44
CA ALA A 128 -10.55 4.01 16.33
C ALA A 128 -11.07 4.06 17.78
N TYR A 129 -12.01 3.20 18.21
CA TYR A 129 -12.64 3.31 19.54
C TYR A 129 -13.12 2.01 20.19
N GLU A 130 -12.71 0.82 19.74
CA GLU A 130 -13.08 -0.43 20.42
C GLU A 130 -11.82 -1.26 20.76
N GLU A 131 -11.43 -1.24 22.04
CA GLU A 131 -10.37 -2.08 22.61
C GLU A 131 -10.69 -3.59 22.59
N ASP A 132 -11.91 -4.00 22.22
CA ASP A 132 -12.36 -5.40 22.21
C ASP A 132 -13.36 -5.67 21.06
N ASP A 133 -12.86 -5.70 19.82
CA ASP A 133 -13.68 -6.11 18.66
C ASP A 133 -13.76 -7.64 18.58
N LYS A 134 -14.93 -8.19 18.93
CA LYS A 134 -15.21 -9.63 18.96
C LYS A 134 -15.11 -10.33 17.60
N ASN A 135 -15.01 -9.59 16.50
CA ASN A 135 -14.82 -10.16 15.15
C ASN A 135 -13.36 -10.46 14.79
N TYR A 136 -12.41 -10.11 15.65
CA TYR A 136 -10.99 -10.40 15.46
C TYR A 136 -10.50 -11.69 16.15
N ASN A 137 -11.38 -12.38 16.88
CA ASN A 137 -11.13 -13.70 17.47
C ASN A 137 -11.55 -14.83 16.52
#